data_AF-A0A6M0CH48-F1
#
_entry.id   AF-A0A6M0CH48-F1
#
_cell.length_a   1.000
_cell.length_b   1.000
_cell.length_c   1.000
_cell.angle_alpha   90.00
_cell.angle_beta   90.00
_cell.angle_gamma   90.00
#
_symmetry.space_group_name_H-M   'P 1'
#
loop_
_entity.id
_entity.type
_entity.pdbx_description
1 polymer ?
#
loop_
_entity_poly.entity_id
_entity_poly.type
_entity_poly.pdbx_seq_one_letter_code
_entity_poly.pdbx_strand_id
1 'polypeptide(L)'
;MRLVRIKRIYLLFVITSIFNSCSKSSDTEEITQDILNPSTPENLTATNITLTGASLSWDASTDNVAVAGYKIYQDGTEIQQATNTTYEITDLNPATSYTFEVSAVDSSNNESDRSNSVSITTESSTDTEVPSTPENLAATNTTVTGTSLSWDTSTDNEAVVGYKIYQDGTEIQQVTDTTYEVTNLNAETSYTFEISAIDSSNNESDKSNPLTITTEANSGSRAKVLVFTRTRGFNHNTKSESITMIENIASQQDFDVDTNDDGSTFDSLENLNTYDIIFFTNTSGNTLSESQRNNVEAYAAQGGNFISNHAASDSYGHSTASTVSGNGKGQWDWYAENVTGCSVRNNPNHTPAGYDATVTIQNQNTVLTASITFPWNDSEEWYYWEGGYLNNSFTELLRVEDTGSNSYDDPRMTAHYYNRPDGGTSFYTSMGHAKSKYSDEEFIQLIANAFKFILD
;
A
#
# COMPACT_ATOMS: atom_id res chain seq x y z
N MET A 1 20.66 -77.25 31.79
CA MET A 1 21.56 -77.54 32.92
C MET A 1 20.80 -77.27 34.21
N ARG A 2 20.57 -78.28 35.08
CA ARG A 2 19.83 -78.19 36.38
C ARG A 2 18.33 -77.77 36.28
N LEU A 3 17.45 -78.03 37.25
CA LEU A 3 17.10 -79.26 38.02
C LEU A 3 15.66 -79.04 38.58
N VAL A 4 14.68 -79.95 38.45
CA VAL A 4 14.15 -80.86 39.52
C VAL A 4 13.84 -80.16 40.87
N ARG A 5 12.63 -80.19 41.47
CA ARG A 5 11.90 -81.34 42.06
C ARG A 5 10.42 -80.97 42.39
N ILE A 6 9.38 -81.68 41.93
CA ILE A 6 8.63 -82.81 42.58
C ILE A 6 8.06 -82.56 43.99
N LYS A 7 6.72 -82.64 44.14
CA LYS A 7 6.04 -83.59 45.08
C LYS A 7 4.54 -83.81 44.79
N ARG A 8 4.10 -85.07 44.91
CA ARG A 8 2.69 -85.52 44.97
C ARG A 8 2.21 -85.55 46.43
N ILE A 9 0.89 -85.63 46.65
CA ILE A 9 0.26 -86.53 47.63
C ILE A 9 -1.15 -86.89 47.13
N TYR A 10 -1.57 -88.14 47.33
CA TYR A 10 -2.95 -88.63 47.21
C TYR A 10 -3.48 -88.88 48.63
N LEU A 11 -4.80 -88.80 48.84
CA LEU A 11 -5.45 -89.45 49.98
C LEU A 11 -6.79 -90.08 49.55
N LEU A 12 -7.15 -91.20 50.18
CA LEU A 12 -8.24 -92.09 49.75
C LEU A 12 -8.96 -92.66 50.99
N PHE A 13 -10.27 -92.41 51.09
CA PHE A 13 -11.24 -93.08 51.99
C PHE A 13 -12.56 -93.11 51.20
N VAL A 14 -13.27 -94.22 50.93
CA VAL A 14 -13.60 -95.46 51.67
C VAL A 14 -14.78 -95.31 52.64
N ILE A 15 -16.01 -95.33 52.08
CA ILE A 15 -17.10 -96.31 52.36
C ILE A 15 -17.17 -96.78 53.85
N THR A 16 -18.14 -96.43 54.70
CA THR A 16 -19.60 -96.79 54.76
C THR A 16 -20.29 -95.90 55.87
N SER A 17 -21.57 -95.96 56.32
CA SER A 17 -22.70 -96.90 56.13
C SER A 17 -24.12 -96.33 56.37
N ILE A 18 -25.07 -96.85 55.58
CA ILE A 18 -26.53 -97.11 55.74
C ILE A 18 -27.20 -96.87 57.13
N PHE A 19 -28.27 -96.04 57.22
CA PHE A 19 -29.69 -96.49 57.39
C PHE A 19 -30.77 -95.37 57.49
N ASN A 20 -32.02 -95.77 57.19
CA ASN A 20 -33.33 -95.13 57.45
C ASN A 20 -33.76 -93.84 56.72
N SER A 21 -34.36 -94.05 55.54
CA SER A 21 -35.77 -93.75 55.24
C SER A 21 -36.51 -92.65 56.04
N CYS A 22 -36.90 -91.58 55.36
CA CYS A 22 -38.32 -91.28 55.13
C CYS A 22 -38.49 -90.42 53.86
N SER A 23 -39.69 -90.39 53.27
CA SER A 23 -39.98 -89.69 52.02
C SER A 23 -40.05 -88.16 52.19
N LYS A 24 -39.47 -87.42 51.23
CA LYS A 24 -39.95 -86.08 50.86
C LYS A 24 -40.25 -86.02 49.37
N SER A 25 -41.24 -85.18 49.05
CA SER A 25 -41.70 -84.88 47.70
C SER A 25 -41.01 -83.62 47.17
N SER A 26 -41.19 -83.42 45.88
CA SER A 26 -41.08 -82.18 45.10
C SER A 26 -39.68 -81.72 44.67
N ASP A 27 -39.67 -81.31 43.40
CA ASP A 27 -38.85 -80.28 42.77
C ASP A 27 -37.34 -80.53 42.66
N THR A 28 -37.01 -81.34 41.65
CA THR A 28 -36.00 -80.87 40.69
C THR A 28 -36.48 -79.54 40.10
N GLU A 29 -35.88 -78.43 40.51
CA GLU A 29 -35.92 -77.21 39.71
C GLU A 29 -35.23 -77.52 38.38
N GLU A 30 -36.01 -77.63 37.30
CA GLU A 30 -35.46 -77.32 35.98
C GLU A 30 -35.06 -75.85 36.03
N ILE A 31 -33.77 -75.56 35.93
CA ILE A 31 -33.29 -74.20 35.69
C ILE A 31 -33.61 -73.91 34.21
N THR A 32 -34.88 -73.63 33.94
CA THR A 32 -35.35 -73.14 32.66
C THR A 32 -34.63 -71.82 32.41
N GLN A 33 -33.79 -71.77 31.37
CA GLN A 33 -33.23 -70.51 30.89
C GLN A 33 -34.38 -69.53 30.63
N ASP A 34 -34.22 -68.28 31.01
CA ASP A 34 -35.27 -67.30 30.73
C ASP A 34 -35.41 -67.09 29.23
N ILE A 35 -36.65 -66.92 28.80
CA ILE A 35 -37.07 -66.74 27.40
C ILE A 35 -38.10 -65.62 27.24
N LEU A 36 -38.35 -64.87 28.31
CA LEU A 36 -39.17 -63.67 28.29
C LEU A 36 -38.28 -62.45 28.09
N ASN A 37 -38.78 -61.49 27.31
CA ASN A 37 -38.07 -60.24 27.07
C ASN A 37 -38.47 -59.22 28.15
N PRO A 38 -37.54 -58.34 28.59
CA PRO A 38 -37.89 -57.16 29.37
C PRO A 38 -38.97 -56.30 28.71
N SER A 39 -39.68 -55.51 29.51
CA SER A 39 -40.57 -54.47 28.98
C SER A 39 -39.77 -53.43 28.18
N THR A 40 -40.34 -52.96 27.07
CA THR A 40 -39.79 -51.85 26.27
C THR A 40 -39.48 -50.63 27.14
N PRO A 41 -38.32 -49.97 26.97
CA PRO A 41 -38.05 -48.68 27.62
C PRO A 41 -38.99 -47.60 27.07
N GLU A 42 -39.67 -46.86 27.94
CA GLU A 42 -40.56 -45.75 27.56
C GLU A 42 -39.89 -44.38 27.77
N ASN A 43 -40.50 -43.34 27.19
CA ASN A 43 -40.13 -41.93 27.39
C ASN A 43 -38.64 -41.61 27.13
N LEU A 44 -38.05 -42.18 26.06
CA LEU A 44 -36.71 -41.80 25.62
C LEU A 44 -36.72 -40.32 25.17
N THR A 45 -35.83 -39.55 25.79
CA THR A 45 -35.61 -38.12 25.53
C THR A 45 -34.14 -37.80 25.38
N ALA A 46 -33.84 -36.67 24.73
CA ALA A 46 -32.48 -36.14 24.56
C ALA A 46 -32.43 -34.68 25.06
N THR A 47 -31.33 -34.32 25.70
CA THR A 47 -31.06 -33.00 26.31
C THR A 47 -29.58 -32.65 26.17
N ASN A 48 -29.16 -31.44 26.56
CA ASN A 48 -27.77 -30.98 26.50
C ASN A 48 -27.07 -31.26 25.15
N ILE A 49 -27.79 -31.02 24.05
CA ILE A 49 -27.25 -31.20 22.70
C ILE A 49 -26.14 -30.17 22.50
N THR A 50 -25.01 -30.61 21.98
CA THR A 50 -23.81 -29.78 21.72
C THR A 50 -23.31 -29.98 20.29
N LEU A 51 -22.21 -29.31 19.93
CA LEU A 51 -21.41 -29.59 18.73
C LEU A 51 -21.10 -31.08 18.50
N THR A 52 -20.86 -31.87 19.56
CA THR A 52 -20.30 -33.24 19.44
C THR A 52 -20.93 -34.30 20.35
N GLY A 53 -22.05 -34.00 21.01
CA GLY A 53 -22.68 -34.92 21.97
C GLY A 53 -24.06 -34.50 22.47
N ALA A 54 -24.72 -35.37 23.24
CA ALA A 54 -26.02 -35.13 23.87
C ALA A 54 -26.30 -36.11 25.04
N SER A 55 -27.07 -35.68 26.04
CA SER A 55 -27.51 -36.49 27.18
C SER A 55 -28.85 -37.17 26.89
N LEU A 56 -28.88 -38.51 26.80
CA LEU A 56 -30.08 -39.32 26.67
C LEU A 56 -30.62 -39.76 28.05
N SER A 57 -31.95 -39.81 28.20
CA SER A 57 -32.61 -40.45 29.37
C SER A 57 -33.94 -41.11 29.01
N TRP A 58 -34.30 -42.18 29.73
CA TRP A 58 -35.50 -43.01 29.51
C TRP A 58 -36.04 -43.60 30.82
N ASP A 59 -37.23 -44.20 30.80
CA ASP A 59 -37.82 -44.88 31.97
C ASP A 59 -37.28 -46.31 32.16
N ALA A 60 -37.23 -46.75 33.42
CA ALA A 60 -36.69 -48.06 33.79
C ALA A 60 -37.61 -49.21 33.35
N SER A 61 -37.09 -50.09 32.50
CA SER A 61 -37.73 -51.36 32.13
C SER A 61 -37.90 -52.30 33.32
N THR A 62 -38.85 -53.22 33.19
CA THR A 62 -39.11 -54.30 34.16
C THR A 62 -39.00 -55.66 33.49
N ASP A 63 -38.74 -56.69 34.28
CA ASP A 63 -38.51 -58.06 33.83
C ASP A 63 -38.95 -59.04 34.93
N ASN A 64 -39.20 -60.31 34.61
CA ASN A 64 -39.60 -61.32 35.59
C ASN A 64 -38.44 -61.90 36.43
N VAL A 65 -37.19 -61.68 36.04
CA VAL A 65 -35.99 -61.97 36.84
C VAL A 65 -35.22 -60.68 37.15
N ALA A 66 -34.61 -60.05 36.14
CA ALA A 66 -33.89 -58.79 36.23
C ALA A 66 -33.46 -58.24 34.86
N VAL A 67 -33.71 -56.93 34.63
CA VAL A 67 -33.03 -56.17 33.58
C VAL A 67 -31.55 -56.03 33.95
N ALA A 68 -30.65 -56.46 33.06
CA ALA A 68 -29.21 -56.37 33.23
C ALA A 68 -28.62 -55.06 32.68
N GLY A 69 -29.29 -54.44 31.71
CA GLY A 69 -28.92 -53.15 31.14
C GLY A 69 -29.75 -52.77 29.92
N TYR A 70 -29.23 -51.81 29.17
CA TYR A 70 -29.86 -51.21 28.00
C TYR A 70 -28.85 -51.11 26.85
N LYS A 71 -29.35 -51.26 25.61
CA LYS A 71 -28.58 -51.03 24.38
C LYS A 71 -29.02 -49.72 23.76
N ILE A 72 -28.04 -48.86 23.46
CA ILE A 72 -28.27 -47.58 22.80
C ILE A 72 -28.00 -47.77 21.31
N TYR A 73 -28.99 -47.39 20.50
CA TYR A 73 -28.91 -47.39 19.04
C TYR A 73 -28.78 -45.97 18.52
N GLN A 74 -27.92 -45.77 17.53
CA GLN A 74 -27.79 -44.56 16.73
C GLN A 74 -28.01 -44.92 15.26
N ASP A 75 -28.96 -44.24 14.61
CA ASP A 75 -29.37 -44.45 13.22
C ASP A 75 -29.65 -45.94 12.90
N GLY A 76 -30.23 -46.62 13.90
CA GLY A 76 -30.58 -48.04 13.89
C GLY A 76 -29.47 -49.03 14.27
N THR A 77 -28.23 -48.58 14.46
CA THR A 77 -27.04 -49.41 14.78
C THR A 77 -26.69 -49.35 16.26
N GLU A 78 -26.38 -50.49 16.90
CA GLU A 78 -25.98 -50.56 18.31
C GLU A 78 -24.61 -49.87 18.49
N ILE A 79 -24.56 -48.80 19.28
CA ILE A 79 -23.31 -48.06 19.53
C ILE A 79 -22.69 -48.36 20.90
N GLN A 80 -23.50 -48.60 21.93
CA GLN A 80 -23.03 -48.80 23.31
C GLN A 80 -24.09 -49.51 24.16
N GLN A 81 -23.67 -50.10 25.28
CA GLN A 81 -24.53 -50.61 26.34
C GLN A 81 -24.34 -49.85 27.65
N ALA A 82 -25.43 -49.64 28.40
CA ALA A 82 -25.43 -48.93 29.68
C ALA A 82 -26.23 -49.70 30.75
N THR A 83 -25.82 -49.61 32.02
CA THR A 83 -26.56 -50.20 33.16
C THR A 83 -27.52 -49.23 33.83
N ASN A 84 -27.46 -47.94 33.46
CA ASN A 84 -28.30 -46.86 33.97
C ASN A 84 -29.36 -46.50 32.94
N THR A 85 -30.39 -45.76 33.34
CA THR A 85 -31.43 -45.23 32.42
C THR A 85 -31.06 -43.87 31.81
N THR A 86 -29.77 -43.55 31.77
CA THR A 86 -29.20 -42.36 31.13
C THR A 86 -27.89 -42.72 30.42
N TYR A 87 -27.58 -41.99 29.35
CA TYR A 87 -26.32 -42.15 28.63
C TYR A 87 -25.85 -40.83 27.99
N GLU A 88 -24.56 -40.51 28.14
CA GLU A 88 -23.93 -39.34 27.50
C GLU A 88 -23.32 -39.76 26.16
N ILE A 89 -23.88 -39.27 25.06
CA ILE A 89 -23.34 -39.45 23.71
C ILE A 89 -22.18 -38.47 23.51
N THR A 90 -21.06 -38.95 22.97
CA THR A 90 -19.91 -38.15 22.53
C THR A 90 -19.55 -38.48 21.08
N ASP A 91 -18.56 -37.78 20.53
CA ASP A 91 -17.93 -38.07 19.22
C ASP A 91 -18.90 -38.00 18.01
N LEU A 92 -19.97 -37.21 18.14
CA LEU A 92 -20.82 -36.80 17.03
C LEU A 92 -20.14 -35.72 16.18
N ASN A 93 -20.53 -35.61 14.90
CA ASN A 93 -20.13 -34.50 14.04
C ASN A 93 -21.04 -33.29 14.26
N PRO A 94 -20.55 -32.04 14.17
CA PRO A 94 -21.37 -30.82 14.16
C PRO A 94 -22.40 -30.79 13.01
N ALA A 95 -23.44 -29.97 13.18
CA ALA A 95 -24.52 -29.72 12.21
C ALA A 95 -25.18 -30.99 11.61
N THR A 96 -25.10 -32.13 12.29
CA THR A 96 -25.50 -33.44 11.78
C THR A 96 -26.71 -33.96 12.56
N SER A 97 -27.71 -34.46 11.85
CA SER A 97 -28.91 -35.03 12.48
C SER A 97 -28.76 -36.52 12.72
N TYR A 98 -29.15 -36.95 13.92
CA TYR A 98 -28.99 -38.31 14.44
C TYR A 98 -30.29 -38.77 15.08
N THR A 99 -30.65 -40.06 14.94
CA THR A 99 -31.82 -40.65 15.60
C THR A 99 -31.42 -41.76 16.56
N PHE A 100 -31.85 -41.63 17.81
CA PHE A 100 -31.54 -42.56 18.89
C PHE A 100 -32.75 -43.39 19.31
N GLU A 101 -32.50 -44.65 19.67
CA GLU A 101 -33.47 -45.62 20.18
C GLU A 101 -32.81 -46.47 21.28
N VAL A 102 -33.58 -47.02 22.21
CA VAL A 102 -33.04 -47.86 23.30
C VAL A 102 -33.87 -49.15 23.45
N SER A 103 -33.21 -50.30 23.64
CA SER A 103 -33.84 -51.55 24.09
C SER A 103 -33.27 -51.95 25.46
N ALA A 104 -34.02 -52.76 26.21
CA ALA A 104 -33.58 -53.37 27.46
C ALA A 104 -33.17 -54.83 27.25
N VAL A 105 -32.15 -55.29 28.00
CA VAL A 105 -31.66 -56.67 27.99
C VAL A 105 -31.68 -57.28 29.38
N ASP A 106 -32.08 -58.55 29.49
CA ASP A 106 -32.06 -59.33 30.73
C ASP A 106 -30.69 -60.00 30.97
N SER A 107 -30.58 -60.77 32.05
CA SER A 107 -29.37 -61.56 32.35
C SER A 107 -29.16 -62.81 31.48
N SER A 108 -30.16 -63.22 30.68
CA SER A 108 -30.11 -64.33 29.73
C SER A 108 -29.83 -63.90 28.28
N ASN A 109 -29.70 -62.59 28.03
CA ASN A 109 -29.60 -61.95 26.71
C ASN A 109 -30.88 -62.05 25.86
N ASN A 110 -32.05 -62.08 26.50
CA ASN A 110 -33.32 -61.68 25.89
C ASN A 110 -33.37 -60.16 25.76
N GLU A 111 -34.00 -59.65 24.70
CA GLU A 111 -33.99 -58.22 24.36
C GLU A 111 -35.40 -57.71 24.06
N SER A 112 -35.78 -56.56 24.62
CA SER A 112 -37.08 -55.93 24.39
C SER A 112 -37.25 -55.41 22.96
N ASP A 113 -38.49 -55.04 22.58
CA ASP A 113 -38.66 -54.08 21.50
C ASP A 113 -37.93 -52.75 21.82
N ARG A 114 -37.65 -51.93 20.81
CA ARG A 114 -37.07 -50.60 21.00
C ARG A 114 -38.08 -49.59 21.52
N SER A 115 -37.58 -48.59 22.24
CA SER A 115 -38.30 -47.40 22.72
C SER A 115 -38.92 -46.58 21.58
N ASN A 116 -39.61 -45.50 21.94
CA ASN A 116 -39.79 -44.41 21.00
C ASN A 116 -38.42 -43.92 20.49
N SER A 117 -38.33 -43.57 19.21
CA SER A 117 -37.15 -42.91 18.65
C SER A 117 -37.11 -41.43 19.07
N VAL A 118 -35.92 -40.87 19.25
CA VAL A 118 -35.70 -39.43 19.43
C VAL A 118 -34.66 -38.93 18.42
N SER A 119 -35.01 -37.91 17.63
CA SER A 119 -34.10 -37.30 16.66
C SER A 119 -33.58 -35.97 17.19
N ILE A 120 -32.27 -35.74 17.05
CA ILE A 120 -31.60 -34.48 17.37
C ILE A 120 -30.80 -33.99 16.17
N THR A 121 -30.31 -32.75 16.24
CA THR A 121 -29.26 -32.23 15.36
C THR A 121 -28.23 -31.54 16.24
N THR A 122 -26.96 -31.91 16.09
CA THR A 122 -25.84 -31.26 16.80
C THR A 122 -25.71 -29.79 16.39
N GLU A 123 -25.12 -28.98 17.27
CA GLU A 123 -24.86 -27.56 17.00
C GLU A 123 -23.91 -27.38 15.80
N SER A 124 -23.93 -26.22 15.14
CA SER A 124 -23.02 -25.94 14.03
C SER A 124 -21.69 -25.39 14.52
N SER A 125 -20.58 -25.83 13.92
CA SER A 125 -19.23 -25.31 14.18
C SER A 125 -18.80 -24.18 13.23
N THR A 126 -19.74 -23.62 12.46
CA THR A 126 -19.51 -22.48 11.57
C THR A 126 -20.28 -21.29 12.11
N ASP A 127 -19.60 -20.18 12.37
CA ASP A 127 -20.30 -18.93 12.59
C ASP A 127 -20.97 -18.45 11.30
N THR A 128 -22.14 -17.83 11.45
CA THR A 128 -22.96 -17.26 10.37
C THR A 128 -23.66 -15.97 10.79
N GLU A 129 -23.47 -15.52 12.02
CA GLU A 129 -23.81 -14.16 12.42
C GLU A 129 -22.76 -13.21 11.82
N VAL A 130 -23.10 -11.93 11.67
CA VAL A 130 -22.21 -10.91 11.11
C VAL A 130 -21.90 -9.87 12.19
N PRO A 131 -20.70 -9.27 12.20
CA PRO A 131 -20.42 -8.15 13.07
C PRO A 131 -21.45 -7.03 12.95
N SER A 132 -21.67 -6.28 14.03
CA SER A 132 -22.46 -5.06 13.96
C SER A 132 -21.85 -4.08 12.96
N THR A 133 -22.68 -3.44 12.14
CA THR A 133 -22.25 -2.36 11.24
C THR A 133 -21.43 -1.29 11.98
N PRO A 134 -20.28 -0.85 11.45
CA PRO A 134 -19.50 0.25 12.03
C PRO A 134 -20.32 1.55 12.10
N GLU A 135 -20.44 2.13 13.30
CA GLU A 135 -21.12 3.40 13.53
C GLU A 135 -20.14 4.60 13.58
N ASN A 136 -20.71 5.81 13.53
CA ASN A 136 -20.00 7.08 13.71
C ASN A 136 -18.76 7.29 12.83
N LEU A 137 -18.78 6.78 11.59
CA LEU A 137 -17.78 7.08 10.56
C LEU A 137 -17.63 8.61 10.40
N ALA A 138 -16.42 9.09 10.67
CA ALA A 138 -16.02 10.48 10.61
C ALA A 138 -14.71 10.65 9.84
N ALA A 139 -14.47 11.87 9.36
CA ALA A 139 -13.24 12.27 8.69
C ALA A 139 -12.67 13.54 9.35
N THR A 140 -11.36 13.58 9.48
CA THR A 140 -10.59 14.71 10.03
C THR A 140 -9.34 14.94 9.20
N ASN A 141 -8.66 16.07 9.37
CA ASN A 141 -7.43 16.41 8.64
C ASN A 141 -7.54 16.24 7.11
N THR A 142 -8.72 16.49 6.53
CA THR A 142 -8.88 16.51 5.08
C THR A 142 -8.00 17.61 4.49
N THR A 143 -7.14 17.22 3.55
CA THR A 143 -6.20 18.09 2.84
C THR A 143 -6.48 18.05 1.34
N VAL A 144 -5.58 18.62 0.54
CA VAL A 144 -5.58 18.53 -0.93
C VAL A 144 -5.44 17.07 -1.41
N THR A 145 -4.75 16.19 -0.66
CA THR A 145 -4.34 14.84 -1.15
C THR A 145 -4.64 13.66 -0.20
N GLY A 146 -5.34 13.88 0.91
CA GLY A 146 -5.67 12.84 1.88
C GLY A 146 -6.65 13.25 2.97
N THR A 147 -7.08 12.29 3.80
CA THR A 147 -7.97 12.50 4.96
C THR A 147 -7.84 11.37 5.99
N SER A 148 -7.99 11.69 7.28
CA SER A 148 -7.93 10.76 8.40
C SER A 148 -9.33 10.26 8.77
N LEU A 149 -9.66 9.01 8.43
CA LEU A 149 -10.93 8.37 8.77
C LEU A 149 -10.90 7.75 10.18
N SER A 150 -12.04 7.77 10.87
CA SER A 150 -12.26 7.05 12.13
C SER A 150 -13.71 6.58 12.27
N TRP A 151 -13.93 5.51 13.05
CA TRP A 151 -15.25 4.93 13.33
C TRP A 151 -15.28 4.26 14.71
N ASP A 152 -16.46 3.88 15.20
CA ASP A 152 -16.62 3.14 16.45
C ASP A 152 -16.37 1.63 16.27
N THR A 153 -15.90 0.97 17.33
CA THR A 153 -15.61 -0.47 17.34
C THR A 153 -16.88 -1.31 17.21
N SER A 154 -16.95 -2.17 16.20
CA SER A 154 -18.00 -3.16 16.04
C SER A 154 -17.93 -4.26 17.10
N THR A 155 -19.09 -4.88 17.40
CA THR A 155 -19.21 -6.06 18.25
C THR A 155 -19.69 -7.27 17.45
N ASP A 156 -19.33 -8.45 17.93
CA ASP A 156 -19.58 -9.76 17.32
C ASP A 156 -19.73 -10.80 18.45
N ASN A 157 -20.33 -11.96 18.18
CA ASN A 157 -20.50 -13.01 19.19
C ASN A 157 -19.23 -13.82 19.46
N GLU A 158 -18.28 -13.91 18.52
CA GLU A 158 -16.96 -14.51 18.72
C GLU A 158 -15.86 -13.43 18.76
N ALA A 159 -15.57 -12.78 17.63
CA ALA A 159 -14.58 -11.70 17.53
C ALA A 159 -14.59 -10.97 16.18
N VAL A 160 -14.69 -9.63 16.20
CA VAL A 160 -14.30 -8.77 15.07
C VAL A 160 -12.78 -8.78 14.92
N VAL A 161 -12.29 -9.12 13.72
CA VAL A 161 -10.85 -9.21 13.43
C VAL A 161 -10.33 -8.09 12.52
N GLY A 162 -11.22 -7.27 11.97
CA GLY A 162 -10.83 -6.10 11.19
C GLY A 162 -11.98 -5.38 10.51
N TYR A 163 -11.61 -4.39 9.70
CA TYR A 163 -12.50 -3.50 8.96
C TYR A 163 -12.02 -3.33 7.53
N LYS A 164 -12.95 -3.20 6.59
CA LYS A 164 -12.68 -2.93 5.18
C LYS A 164 -13.11 -1.51 4.84
N ILE A 165 -12.19 -0.74 4.24
CA ILE A 165 -12.43 0.62 3.79
C ILE A 165 -12.84 0.59 2.32
N TYR A 166 -13.98 1.19 2.01
CA TYR A 166 -14.45 1.42 0.65
C TYR A 166 -14.32 2.89 0.29
N GLN A 167 -13.87 3.16 -0.93
CA GLN A 167 -13.88 4.47 -1.55
C GLN A 167 -14.68 4.38 -2.86
N ASP A 168 -15.71 5.20 -2.99
CA ASP A 168 -16.63 5.25 -4.14
C ASP A 168 -17.18 3.86 -4.53
N GLY A 169 -17.47 3.04 -3.51
CA GLY A 169 -17.97 1.67 -3.61
C GLY A 169 -16.91 0.59 -3.88
N THR A 170 -15.63 0.93 -4.01
CA THR A 170 -14.52 -0.01 -4.25
C THR A 170 -13.70 -0.24 -2.98
N GLU A 171 -13.40 -1.49 -2.63
CA GLU A 171 -12.54 -1.83 -1.49
C GLU A 171 -11.11 -1.34 -1.76
N ILE A 172 -10.57 -0.46 -0.91
CA ILE A 172 -9.21 0.09 -1.07
C ILE A 172 -8.20 -0.50 -0.09
N GLN A 173 -8.62 -0.91 1.11
CA GLN A 173 -7.75 -1.44 2.15
C GLN A 173 -8.55 -2.21 3.21
N GLN A 174 -7.91 -3.17 3.89
CA GLN A 174 -8.40 -3.79 5.12
C GLN A 174 -7.44 -3.46 6.29
N VAL A 175 -7.97 -3.16 7.47
CA VAL A 175 -7.22 -2.78 8.69
C VAL A 175 -7.72 -3.51 9.93
N THR A 176 -6.95 -3.50 11.02
CA THR A 176 -7.38 -3.99 12.35
C THR A 176 -7.83 -2.88 13.30
N ASP A 177 -7.32 -1.66 13.11
CA ASP A 177 -7.62 -0.50 13.94
C ASP A 177 -8.90 0.22 13.47
N THR A 178 -9.51 1.04 14.32
CA THR A 178 -10.73 1.81 13.98
C THR A 178 -10.43 3.19 13.37
N THR A 179 -9.28 3.33 12.73
CA THR A 179 -8.79 4.55 12.07
C THR A 179 -7.99 4.21 10.82
N TYR A 180 -8.08 5.05 9.77
CA TYR A 180 -7.28 4.87 8.55
C TYR A 180 -6.93 6.19 7.86
N GLU A 181 -5.66 6.37 7.50
CA GLU A 181 -5.16 7.52 6.75
C GLU A 181 -5.28 7.27 5.24
N VAL A 182 -6.21 7.96 4.58
CA VAL A 182 -6.37 7.91 3.12
C VAL A 182 -5.39 8.90 2.48
N THR A 183 -4.68 8.47 1.44
CA THR A 183 -3.67 9.27 0.72
C THR A 183 -3.78 9.08 -0.79
N ASN A 184 -3.14 9.96 -1.56
CA ASN A 184 -3.18 9.98 -3.04
C ASN A 184 -4.58 10.32 -3.61
N LEU A 185 -5.33 11.14 -2.89
CA LEU A 185 -6.53 11.80 -3.40
C LEU A 185 -6.15 12.99 -4.30
N ASN A 186 -7.06 13.39 -5.19
CA ASN A 186 -6.93 14.58 -6.03
C ASN A 186 -7.53 15.80 -5.33
N ALA A 187 -7.05 17.01 -5.66
CA ALA A 187 -7.62 18.29 -5.20
C ALA A 187 -9.07 18.50 -5.64
N GLU A 188 -9.84 19.30 -4.90
CA GLU A 188 -11.23 19.71 -5.19
C GLU A 188 -12.21 18.56 -5.54
N THR A 189 -11.88 17.33 -5.16
CA THR A 189 -12.57 16.12 -5.60
C THR A 189 -13.41 15.55 -4.46
N SER A 190 -14.69 15.28 -4.74
CA SER A 190 -15.56 14.58 -3.80
C SER A 190 -15.32 13.08 -3.82
N TYR A 191 -15.12 12.50 -2.64
CA TYR A 191 -14.94 11.07 -2.41
C TYR A 191 -15.95 10.60 -1.38
N THR A 192 -16.52 9.41 -1.56
CA THR A 192 -17.45 8.80 -0.59
C THR A 192 -16.85 7.56 0.03
N PHE A 193 -16.78 7.55 1.37
CA PHE A 193 -16.22 6.44 2.15
C PHE A 193 -17.30 5.67 2.90
N GLU A 194 -17.14 4.34 2.95
CA GLU A 194 -17.98 3.41 3.70
C GLU A 194 -17.08 2.36 4.38
N ILE A 195 -17.45 1.86 5.55
CA ILE A 195 -16.71 0.83 6.29
C ILE A 195 -17.61 -0.39 6.55
N SER A 196 -17.12 -1.61 6.33
CA SER A 196 -17.71 -2.84 6.91
C SER A 196 -16.74 -3.50 7.89
N ALA A 197 -17.27 -4.24 8.85
CA ALA A 197 -16.50 -5.05 9.80
C ALA A 197 -16.50 -6.53 9.38
N ILE A 198 -15.45 -7.27 9.76
CA ILE A 198 -15.33 -8.72 9.52
C ILE A 198 -15.03 -9.49 10.80
N ASP A 199 -15.61 -10.69 10.93
CA ASP A 199 -15.37 -11.61 12.06
C ASP A 199 -14.21 -12.59 11.80
N SER A 200 -13.95 -13.47 12.76
CA SER A 200 -12.94 -14.53 12.63
C SER A 200 -13.29 -15.65 11.62
N SER A 201 -14.55 -15.76 11.19
CA SER A 201 -15.03 -16.71 10.17
C SER A 201 -15.09 -16.13 8.75
N ASN A 202 -14.77 -14.84 8.58
CA ASN A 202 -14.91 -14.06 7.34
C ASN A 202 -16.38 -13.80 6.92
N ASN A 203 -17.30 -13.71 7.88
CA ASN A 203 -18.58 -13.03 7.76
C ASN A 203 -18.33 -11.50 7.72
N GLU A 204 -19.08 -10.76 6.89
CA GLU A 204 -18.92 -9.31 6.69
C GLU A 204 -20.22 -8.58 7.03
N SER A 205 -20.13 -7.48 7.78
CA SER A 205 -21.29 -6.64 8.16
C SER A 205 -21.90 -5.89 6.97
N ASP A 206 -23.14 -5.43 7.13
CA ASP A 206 -23.63 -4.29 6.34
C ASP A 206 -22.67 -3.09 6.52
N LYS A 207 -22.53 -2.28 5.46
CA LYS A 207 -21.67 -1.09 5.45
C LYS A 207 -22.24 0.03 6.33
N SER A 208 -21.35 0.84 6.88
CA SER A 208 -21.67 2.09 7.58
C SER A 208 -22.48 3.03 6.69
N ASN A 209 -23.10 4.05 7.30
CA ASN A 209 -23.61 5.18 6.51
C ASN A 209 -22.47 5.79 5.67
N PRO A 210 -22.73 6.20 4.40
CA PRO A 210 -21.71 6.77 3.54
C PRO A 210 -21.31 8.17 3.99
N LEU A 211 -20.00 8.40 4.11
CA LEU A 211 -19.40 9.69 4.41
C LEU A 211 -18.78 10.29 3.14
N THR A 212 -19.45 11.27 2.55
CA THR A 212 -18.86 12.07 1.47
C THR A 212 -18.04 13.21 2.04
N ILE A 213 -16.78 13.29 1.64
CA ILE A 213 -15.90 14.47 1.82
C ILE A 213 -15.61 15.10 0.46
N THR A 214 -15.07 16.33 0.49
CA THR A 214 -14.36 16.93 -0.65
C THR A 214 -12.98 17.30 -0.15
N THR A 215 -11.93 16.96 -0.91
CA THR A 215 -10.56 17.40 -0.62
C THR A 215 -10.46 18.92 -0.70
N GLU A 216 -9.46 19.48 -0.01
CA GLU A 216 -9.22 20.93 -0.08
C GLU A 216 -8.84 21.35 -1.50
N ALA A 217 -9.16 22.60 -1.85
CA ALA A 217 -8.63 23.21 -3.06
C ALA A 217 -7.13 23.39 -2.95
N ASN A 218 -6.42 23.34 -4.08
CA ASN A 218 -4.99 23.66 -4.14
C ASN A 218 -4.83 25.16 -3.79
N SER A 219 -4.61 25.46 -2.51
CA SER A 219 -4.91 26.77 -1.91
C SER A 219 -3.70 27.72 -1.83
N GLY A 220 -2.54 27.30 -2.35
CA GLY A 220 -1.58 28.25 -2.88
C GLY A 220 -2.10 28.82 -4.20
N SER A 221 -1.73 30.06 -4.55
CA SER A 221 -1.80 30.46 -5.95
C SER A 221 -0.95 29.50 -6.78
N ARG A 222 -1.44 29.04 -7.95
CA ARG A 222 -0.62 28.32 -8.94
C ARG A 222 0.70 29.06 -9.09
N ALA A 223 1.82 28.34 -8.94
CA ALA A 223 3.14 28.94 -9.07
C ALA A 223 3.24 29.64 -10.42
N LYS A 224 3.90 30.79 -10.51
CA LYS A 224 3.90 31.61 -11.72
C LYS A 224 5.29 31.80 -12.30
N VAL A 225 5.42 31.51 -13.58
CA VAL A 225 6.69 31.53 -14.33
C VAL A 225 6.71 32.69 -15.32
N LEU A 226 7.77 33.51 -15.26
CA LEU A 226 8.06 34.52 -16.26
C LEU A 226 9.03 33.97 -17.31
N VAL A 227 8.54 33.69 -18.52
CA VAL A 227 9.36 33.23 -19.65
C VAL A 227 9.91 34.44 -20.41
N PHE A 228 11.15 34.83 -20.11
CA PHE A 228 11.84 35.94 -20.76
C PHE A 228 12.66 35.47 -21.96
N THR A 229 12.43 36.12 -23.11
CA THR A 229 12.86 35.65 -24.44
C THR A 229 13.59 36.72 -25.27
N ARG A 230 13.96 37.84 -24.66
CA ARG A 230 14.57 38.99 -25.36
C ARG A 230 15.96 38.67 -25.89
N THR A 231 16.21 39.00 -27.15
CA THR A 231 17.55 38.99 -27.75
C THR A 231 17.97 40.38 -28.23
N ARG A 232 19.17 40.82 -27.86
CA ARG A 232 19.91 41.94 -28.47
C ARG A 232 21.26 41.51 -29.09
N GLY A 233 21.72 40.28 -28.81
CA GLY A 233 22.81 39.60 -29.50
C GLY A 233 22.30 38.70 -30.64
N PHE A 234 22.88 37.50 -30.77
CA PHE A 234 22.42 36.50 -31.73
C PHE A 234 21.03 35.94 -31.37
N ASN A 235 20.17 35.71 -32.37
CA ASN A 235 18.84 35.16 -32.18
C ASN A 235 18.78 33.71 -32.70
N HIS A 236 18.62 32.77 -31.78
CA HIS A 236 18.48 31.33 -32.03
C HIS A 236 17.15 30.96 -32.72
N ASN A 237 16.19 31.90 -32.75
CA ASN A 237 14.85 31.76 -33.32
C ASN A 237 13.95 30.72 -32.61
N THR A 238 14.35 30.23 -31.43
CA THR A 238 13.64 29.18 -30.67
C THR A 238 12.49 29.70 -29.80
N LYS A 239 12.22 31.02 -29.78
CA LYS A 239 11.23 31.65 -28.88
C LYS A 239 9.89 30.89 -28.85
N SER A 240 9.30 30.61 -30.01
CA SER A 240 7.99 29.95 -30.10
C SER A 240 8.03 28.54 -29.53
N GLU A 241 9.03 27.75 -29.92
CA GLU A 241 9.19 26.37 -29.48
C GLU A 241 9.48 26.29 -27.97
N SER A 242 10.27 27.22 -27.44
CA SER A 242 10.57 27.31 -26.01
C SER A 242 9.37 27.69 -25.15
N ILE A 243 8.52 28.60 -25.62
CA ILE A 243 7.27 28.97 -24.94
C ILE A 243 6.32 27.77 -24.94
N THR A 244 6.05 27.15 -26.09
CA THR A 244 5.15 26.00 -26.19
C THR A 244 5.63 24.79 -25.38
N MET A 245 6.95 24.56 -25.29
CA MET A 245 7.50 23.54 -24.38
C MET A 245 7.16 23.84 -22.91
N ILE A 246 7.38 25.09 -22.46
CA ILE A 246 7.13 25.50 -21.08
C ILE A 246 5.63 25.51 -20.76
N GLU A 247 4.77 25.97 -21.67
CA GLU A 247 3.30 25.89 -21.55
C GLU A 247 2.80 24.44 -21.41
N ASN A 248 3.38 23.51 -22.18
CA ASN A 248 3.07 22.08 -22.06
C ASN A 248 3.50 21.52 -20.70
N ILE A 249 4.67 21.89 -20.17
CA ILE A 249 5.12 21.48 -18.83
C ILE A 249 4.21 22.11 -17.75
N ALA A 250 3.85 23.38 -17.89
CA ALA A 250 2.95 24.10 -16.99
C ALA A 250 1.59 23.40 -16.83
N SER A 251 1.03 22.90 -17.94
CA SER A 251 -0.23 22.13 -17.93
C SER A 251 -0.12 20.77 -17.21
N GLN A 252 1.08 20.24 -17.03
CA GLN A 252 1.36 18.95 -16.37
C GLN A 252 1.82 19.10 -14.91
N GLN A 253 2.29 20.30 -14.52
CA GLN A 253 2.86 20.60 -13.20
C GLN A 253 2.11 21.72 -12.45
N ASP A 254 0.88 22.02 -12.87
CA ASP A 254 -0.06 22.94 -12.21
C ASP A 254 0.42 24.39 -11.99
N PHE A 255 1.28 24.90 -12.88
CA PHE A 255 1.80 26.28 -12.81
C PHE A 255 1.29 27.18 -13.95
N ASP A 256 1.40 28.50 -13.79
CA ASP A 256 0.99 29.54 -14.75
C ASP A 256 2.20 30.15 -15.47
N VAL A 257 2.00 30.63 -16.70
CA VAL A 257 3.07 31.16 -17.57
C VAL A 257 2.67 32.50 -18.16
N ASP A 258 3.45 33.55 -17.85
CA ASP A 258 3.47 34.79 -18.64
C ASP A 258 4.76 34.84 -19.48
N THR A 259 4.72 35.55 -20.62
CA THR A 259 5.88 35.71 -21.51
C THR A 259 6.29 37.17 -21.64
N ASN A 260 7.59 37.45 -21.77
CA ASN A 260 8.10 38.80 -22.00
C ASN A 260 9.31 38.82 -22.96
N ASP A 261 9.40 39.86 -23.80
CA ASP A 261 10.57 40.14 -24.66
C ASP A 261 10.94 41.63 -24.77
N ASP A 262 10.20 42.55 -24.14
CA ASP A 262 10.47 43.99 -24.15
C ASP A 262 11.17 44.50 -22.87
N GLY A 263 11.20 43.68 -21.81
CA GLY A 263 11.77 43.99 -20.50
C GLY A 263 10.81 44.68 -19.53
N SER A 264 9.56 44.98 -19.91
CA SER A 264 8.62 45.76 -19.08
C SER A 264 8.28 45.10 -17.74
N THR A 265 8.24 43.76 -17.68
CA THR A 265 8.05 43.03 -16.41
C THR A 265 9.18 43.30 -15.41
N PHE A 266 10.36 43.74 -15.87
CA PHE A 266 11.52 44.04 -15.01
C PHE A 266 11.57 45.51 -14.57
N ASP A 267 10.62 46.37 -14.97
CA ASP A 267 10.64 47.80 -14.63
C ASP A 267 10.37 48.09 -13.15
N SER A 268 9.75 47.16 -12.41
CA SER A 268 9.58 47.22 -10.96
C SER A 268 9.87 45.88 -10.29
N LEU A 269 10.29 45.93 -9.02
CA LEU A 269 10.36 44.75 -8.16
C LEU A 269 8.97 44.15 -7.88
N GLU A 270 7.95 45.00 -7.80
CA GLU A 270 6.55 44.60 -7.59
C GLU A 270 6.04 43.67 -8.70
N ASN A 271 6.42 43.93 -9.96
CA ASN A 271 6.12 43.05 -11.08
C ASN A 271 6.83 41.69 -10.94
N LEU A 272 8.12 41.69 -10.59
CA LEU A 272 8.92 40.46 -10.45
C LEU A 272 8.46 39.59 -9.26
N ASN A 273 8.05 40.22 -8.16
CA ASN A 273 7.47 39.54 -7.00
C ASN A 273 6.08 38.90 -7.27
N THR A 274 5.57 38.92 -8.51
CA THR A 274 4.41 38.10 -8.93
C THR A 274 4.80 36.74 -9.54
N TYR A 275 6.08 36.39 -9.55
CA TYR A 275 6.59 35.14 -10.13
C TYR A 275 7.49 34.37 -9.16
N ASP A 276 7.26 33.07 -9.06
CA ASP A 276 8.10 32.15 -8.28
C ASP A 276 9.39 31.81 -9.02
N ILE A 277 9.38 31.85 -10.37
CA ILE A 277 10.52 31.54 -11.24
C ILE A 277 10.60 32.54 -12.41
N ILE A 278 11.81 33.04 -12.68
CA ILE A 278 12.15 33.73 -13.94
C ILE A 278 12.96 32.78 -14.84
N PHE A 279 12.42 32.43 -16.01
CA PHE A 279 13.11 31.61 -17.02
C PHE A 279 13.76 32.51 -18.08
N PHE A 280 15.09 32.51 -18.15
CA PHE A 280 15.85 33.12 -19.26
C PHE A 280 16.07 32.09 -20.37
N THR A 281 15.26 32.10 -21.43
CA THR A 281 15.38 31.17 -22.57
C THR A 281 16.06 31.85 -23.76
N ASN A 282 17.26 31.38 -24.10
CA ASN A 282 18.08 31.88 -25.22
C ASN A 282 18.27 33.41 -25.31
N THR A 283 18.16 34.12 -24.19
CA THR A 283 18.29 35.58 -24.11
C THR A 283 19.74 36.01 -24.30
N SER A 284 20.02 36.84 -25.30
CA SER A 284 21.39 37.16 -25.74
C SER A 284 21.67 38.66 -25.76
N GLY A 285 22.93 39.04 -25.52
CA GLY A 285 23.34 40.44 -25.42
C GLY A 285 22.76 41.20 -24.21
N ASN A 286 23.14 42.47 -24.07
CA ASN A 286 22.75 43.34 -22.95
C ASN A 286 21.24 43.72 -22.99
N THR A 287 20.37 42.82 -22.52
CA THR A 287 18.90 42.84 -22.68
C THR A 287 18.16 43.82 -21.78
N LEU A 288 18.70 44.11 -20.58
CA LEU A 288 18.08 44.87 -19.49
C LEU A 288 18.91 46.12 -19.14
N SER A 289 18.21 47.21 -18.84
CA SER A 289 18.80 48.43 -18.27
C SER A 289 19.31 48.19 -16.86
N GLU A 290 20.16 49.10 -16.36
CA GLU A 290 20.71 49.02 -15.00
C GLU A 290 19.63 48.99 -13.92
N SER A 291 18.57 49.79 -14.05
CA SER A 291 17.44 49.76 -13.11
C SER A 291 16.68 48.43 -13.13
N GLN A 292 16.51 47.82 -14.32
CA GLN A 292 15.88 46.51 -14.47
C GLN A 292 16.75 45.39 -13.87
N ARG A 293 18.08 45.47 -14.02
CA ARG A 293 19.03 44.53 -13.39
C ARG A 293 18.99 44.63 -11.86
N ASN A 294 18.96 45.84 -11.31
CA ASN A 294 18.83 46.06 -9.86
C ASN A 294 17.52 45.46 -9.29
N ASN A 295 16.43 45.47 -10.06
CA ASN A 295 15.18 44.79 -9.66
C ASN A 295 15.34 43.26 -9.64
N VAL A 296 16.11 42.66 -10.56
CA VAL A 296 16.43 41.21 -10.54
C VAL A 296 17.29 40.83 -9.34
N GLU A 297 18.28 41.65 -8.98
CA GLU A 297 19.09 41.44 -7.76
C GLU A 297 18.22 41.51 -6.50
N ALA A 298 17.30 42.47 -6.42
CA ALA A 298 16.37 42.61 -5.31
C ALA A 298 15.32 41.49 -5.23
N TYR A 299 14.88 40.94 -6.38
CA TYR A 299 14.03 39.76 -6.46
C TYR A 299 14.76 38.51 -5.94
N ALA A 300 15.99 38.28 -6.43
CA ALA A 300 16.84 37.18 -5.96
C ALA A 300 17.13 37.26 -4.45
N ALA A 301 17.37 38.47 -3.92
CA ALA A 301 17.60 38.70 -2.49
C ALA A 301 16.37 38.46 -1.58
N GLN A 302 15.19 38.16 -2.14
CA GLN A 302 14.00 37.69 -1.42
C GLN A 302 13.75 36.19 -1.60
N GLY A 303 14.68 35.44 -2.19
CA GLY A 303 14.54 34.02 -2.52
C GLY A 303 14.02 33.74 -3.94
N GLY A 304 13.94 34.76 -4.81
CA GLY A 304 13.45 34.59 -6.19
C GLY A 304 14.30 33.61 -7.02
N ASN A 305 13.63 32.70 -7.73
CA ASN A 305 14.26 31.57 -8.40
C ASN A 305 14.50 31.81 -9.90
N PHE A 306 15.41 31.03 -10.48
CA PHE A 306 15.75 31.11 -11.90
C PHE A 306 15.92 29.76 -12.57
N ILE A 307 15.45 29.69 -13.81
CA ILE A 307 15.86 28.67 -14.78
C ILE A 307 16.50 29.41 -15.96
N SER A 308 17.52 28.82 -16.58
CA SER A 308 18.22 29.43 -17.72
C SER A 308 18.72 28.35 -18.67
N ASN A 309 18.68 28.61 -19.98
CA ASN A 309 19.17 27.65 -20.97
C ASN A 309 20.06 28.30 -22.04
N HIS A 310 21.06 27.53 -22.49
CA HIS A 310 21.98 27.80 -23.58
C HIS A 310 22.47 29.25 -23.58
N ALA A 311 22.00 30.06 -24.52
CA ALA A 311 22.51 31.41 -24.75
C ALA A 311 22.10 32.45 -23.68
N ALA A 312 21.33 32.08 -22.65
CA ALA A 312 21.11 32.92 -21.48
C ALA A 312 22.46 33.41 -20.87
N SER A 313 23.47 32.54 -20.84
CA SER A 313 24.84 32.89 -20.41
C SER A 313 25.57 33.88 -21.33
N ASP A 314 24.99 34.22 -22.48
CA ASP A 314 25.46 35.21 -23.46
C ASP A 314 24.66 36.52 -23.44
N SER A 315 23.71 36.67 -22.52
CA SER A 315 23.17 37.99 -22.17
C SER A 315 24.22 38.84 -21.44
N TYR A 316 24.91 38.27 -20.45
CA TYR A 316 25.92 38.97 -19.63
C TYR A 316 27.15 38.09 -19.36
N GLY A 317 28.32 38.73 -19.26
CA GLY A 317 29.58 38.08 -18.93
C GLY A 317 30.15 38.53 -17.59
N HIS A 318 30.84 37.59 -16.93
CA HIS A 318 31.69 37.86 -15.76
C HIS A 318 32.98 38.60 -16.15
N SER A 319 33.43 39.57 -15.34
CA SER A 319 34.63 40.40 -15.61
C SER A 319 35.91 39.63 -15.91
N THR A 320 36.07 38.43 -15.34
CA THR A 320 37.26 37.59 -15.52
C THR A 320 37.23 36.76 -16.81
N ALA A 321 36.08 36.63 -17.47
CA ALA A 321 35.95 35.84 -18.69
C ALA A 321 36.53 36.60 -19.89
N SER A 322 37.12 35.87 -20.85
CA SER A 322 37.68 36.47 -22.09
C SER A 322 36.65 37.16 -23.01
N THR A 323 35.35 37.10 -22.68
CA THR A 323 34.20 37.49 -23.53
C THR A 323 33.58 38.86 -23.25
N VAL A 324 34.04 39.62 -22.25
CA VAL A 324 33.31 40.84 -21.76
C VAL A 324 33.05 41.91 -22.85
N SER A 325 33.78 41.87 -23.97
CA SER A 325 33.60 42.75 -25.14
C SER A 325 33.08 42.06 -26.41
N GLY A 326 32.71 40.78 -26.36
CA GLY A 326 32.23 39.99 -27.51
C GLY A 326 30.72 40.11 -27.76
N ASN A 327 30.31 39.97 -29.03
CA ASN A 327 28.92 39.71 -29.49
C ASN A 327 27.78 40.60 -28.95
N GLY A 328 28.06 41.77 -28.38
CA GLY A 328 27.05 42.65 -27.76
C GLY A 328 26.60 42.22 -26.36
N LYS A 329 27.32 41.29 -25.74
CA LYS A 329 27.19 40.83 -24.36
C LYS A 329 27.38 42.00 -23.38
N GLY A 330 26.56 42.09 -22.34
CA GLY A 330 26.79 43.04 -21.25
C GLY A 330 27.85 42.53 -20.27
N GLN A 331 28.40 43.39 -19.42
CA GLN A 331 29.07 42.93 -18.20
C GLN A 331 28.08 42.99 -17.04
N TRP A 332 27.91 41.88 -16.31
CA TRP A 332 27.12 41.81 -15.09
C TRP A 332 27.55 40.55 -14.32
N ASP A 333 28.65 40.68 -13.58
CA ASP A 333 29.31 39.60 -12.85
C ASP A 333 28.31 38.80 -11.99
N TRP A 334 27.46 39.50 -11.25
CA TRP A 334 26.41 38.93 -10.40
C TRP A 334 25.49 37.93 -11.12
N TYR A 335 25.16 38.15 -12.40
CA TYR A 335 24.30 37.24 -13.17
C TYR A 335 25.01 35.93 -13.52
N ALA A 336 26.30 36.01 -13.88
CA ALA A 336 27.14 34.84 -14.09
C ALA A 336 27.45 34.12 -12.77
N GLU A 337 27.49 34.85 -11.64
CA GLU A 337 27.68 34.28 -10.30
C GLU A 337 26.41 33.62 -9.73
N ASN A 338 25.21 34.17 -9.96
CA ASN A 338 24.00 33.82 -9.21
C ASN A 338 22.80 33.35 -10.05
N VAL A 339 22.86 33.43 -11.39
CA VAL A 339 21.77 32.97 -12.28
C VAL A 339 22.25 31.84 -13.19
N THR A 340 23.28 32.07 -14.03
CA THR A 340 23.74 31.05 -15.00
C THR A 340 24.91 30.21 -14.50
N GLY A 341 25.62 30.64 -13.44
CA GLY A 341 26.80 29.96 -12.92
C GLY A 341 28.02 29.96 -13.86
N CYS A 342 27.94 30.64 -15.00
CA CYS A 342 28.91 30.50 -16.09
C CYS A 342 29.03 31.72 -17.01
N SER A 343 30.13 31.78 -17.75
CA SER A 343 30.27 32.54 -18.99
C SER A 343 31.17 31.77 -19.94
N VAL A 344 30.78 31.62 -21.21
CA VAL A 344 31.62 31.00 -22.24
C VAL A 344 32.94 31.75 -22.42
N ARG A 345 33.93 31.10 -23.07
CA ARG A 345 35.15 31.77 -23.54
C ARG A 345 34.95 32.40 -24.92
N ASN A 346 35.91 33.20 -25.39
CA ASN A 346 35.70 34.05 -26.58
C ASN A 346 35.97 33.40 -27.96
N ASN A 347 36.92 32.46 -28.09
CA ASN A 347 37.21 31.86 -29.40
C ASN A 347 37.95 30.50 -29.34
N PRO A 348 37.41 29.42 -29.94
CA PRO A 348 35.98 29.24 -30.22
C PRO A 348 35.19 29.23 -28.91
N ASN A 349 33.97 29.75 -28.92
CA ASN A 349 33.06 29.77 -27.77
C ASN A 349 32.28 28.45 -27.60
N HIS A 350 32.11 27.67 -28.68
CA HIS A 350 31.39 26.38 -28.69
C HIS A 350 31.82 25.48 -29.87
N THR A 351 31.34 24.23 -29.91
CA THR A 351 31.39 23.35 -31.09
C THR A 351 30.62 23.96 -32.28
N PRO A 352 30.72 23.43 -33.50
CA PRO A 352 29.67 23.64 -34.50
C PRO A 352 28.29 23.26 -33.93
N ALA A 353 27.22 23.90 -34.38
CA ALA A 353 25.85 23.54 -34.01
C ALA A 353 25.45 22.18 -34.60
N GLY A 354 24.76 21.34 -33.81
CA GLY A 354 24.45 19.96 -34.17
C GLY A 354 25.68 19.06 -34.16
N TYR A 355 26.50 19.16 -33.11
CA TYR A 355 27.64 18.28 -32.89
C TYR A 355 27.24 17.12 -31.98
N ASP A 356 27.35 15.89 -32.49
CA ASP A 356 26.99 14.69 -31.73
C ASP A 356 27.98 14.44 -30.58
N ALA A 357 27.46 14.32 -29.36
CA ALA A 357 28.23 14.00 -28.16
C ALA A 357 27.42 13.14 -27.17
N THR A 358 28.09 12.62 -26.15
CA THR A 358 27.45 11.88 -25.05
C THR A 358 27.41 12.74 -23.79
N VAL A 359 26.25 12.81 -23.15
CA VAL A 359 26.01 13.44 -21.85
C VAL A 359 25.94 12.39 -20.75
N THR A 360 26.71 12.59 -19.68
CA THR A 360 26.79 11.73 -18.50
C THR A 360 26.31 12.45 -17.25
N ILE A 361 25.76 11.66 -16.32
CA ILE A 361 25.34 12.12 -15.00
C ILE A 361 26.55 12.18 -14.05
N GLN A 362 26.74 13.32 -13.38
CA GLN A 362 27.82 13.54 -12.41
C GLN A 362 27.28 13.54 -10.97
N ASN A 363 26.04 13.98 -10.77
CA ASN A 363 25.35 13.94 -9.47
C ASN A 363 23.93 13.38 -9.63
N GLN A 364 23.63 12.29 -8.92
CA GLN A 364 22.33 11.61 -8.96
C GLN A 364 21.32 12.27 -8.01
N ASN A 365 20.89 13.48 -8.36
CA ASN A 365 19.80 14.18 -7.69
C ASN A 365 18.45 13.52 -8.06
N THR A 366 17.72 13.03 -7.07
CA THR A 366 16.51 12.20 -7.23
C THR A 366 15.32 12.92 -7.88
N VAL A 367 15.36 14.25 -7.99
CA VAL A 367 14.37 15.03 -8.75
C VAL A 367 14.94 15.45 -10.10
N LEU A 368 16.08 16.15 -10.10
CA LEU A 368 16.67 16.73 -11.33
C LEU A 368 17.00 15.69 -12.41
N THR A 369 17.36 14.45 -12.03
CA THR A 369 17.66 13.37 -12.99
C THR A 369 16.61 12.27 -13.01
N ALA A 370 15.39 12.52 -12.53
CA ALA A 370 14.28 11.57 -12.61
C ALA A 370 13.89 11.32 -14.08
N SER A 371 13.62 10.05 -14.42
CA SER A 371 13.13 9.62 -15.74
C SER A 371 13.99 9.97 -16.98
N ILE A 372 15.23 10.44 -16.81
CA ILE A 372 16.17 10.68 -17.92
C ILE A 372 17.05 9.44 -18.13
N THR A 373 17.19 8.99 -19.38
CA THR A 373 18.04 7.85 -19.73
C THR A 373 19.50 8.28 -19.88
N PHE A 374 20.42 7.64 -19.12
CA PHE A 374 21.85 7.85 -19.25
C PHE A 374 22.60 6.58 -19.69
N PRO A 375 23.65 6.66 -20.51
CA PRO A 375 24.17 7.88 -21.14
C PRO A 375 23.25 8.42 -22.25
N TRP A 376 23.03 9.73 -22.25
CA TRP A 376 22.18 10.45 -23.21
C TRP A 376 23.06 10.87 -24.39
N ASN A 377 22.71 10.48 -25.61
CA ASN A 377 23.46 10.89 -26.80
C ASN A 377 22.67 11.98 -27.52
N ASP A 378 23.33 13.10 -27.82
CA ASP A 378 22.67 14.35 -28.15
C ASP A 378 23.48 15.16 -29.19
N SER A 379 22.82 16.05 -29.92
CA SER A 379 23.38 16.78 -31.06
C SER A 379 23.16 18.29 -30.90
N GLU A 380 24.18 19.00 -30.42
CA GLU A 380 24.03 20.35 -29.85
C GLU A 380 25.22 21.27 -30.17
N GLU A 381 25.08 22.56 -29.90
CA GLU A 381 26.17 23.54 -29.86
C GLU A 381 26.80 23.60 -28.46
N TRP A 382 27.75 22.70 -28.17
CA TRP A 382 28.35 22.52 -26.85
C TRP A 382 29.33 23.65 -26.49
N TYR A 383 29.01 24.41 -25.46
CA TYR A 383 29.79 25.56 -24.99
C TYR A 383 31.15 25.18 -24.36
N TYR A 384 32.14 26.07 -24.47
CA TYR A 384 33.49 25.93 -23.92
C TYR A 384 33.76 26.92 -22.78
N TRP A 385 34.23 26.40 -21.64
CA TRP A 385 34.45 27.18 -20.42
C TRP A 385 35.91 27.56 -20.13
N GLU A 386 36.91 26.92 -20.78
CA GLU A 386 38.33 27.19 -20.55
C GLU A 386 38.70 28.65 -20.92
N GLY A 387 39.01 29.51 -19.94
CA GLY A 387 39.22 30.95 -20.18
C GLY A 387 37.92 31.76 -20.33
N GLY A 388 36.78 31.17 -19.99
CA GLY A 388 35.53 31.84 -19.66
C GLY A 388 35.43 32.08 -18.15
N TYR A 389 34.28 31.73 -17.56
CA TYR A 389 34.05 31.70 -16.11
C TYR A 389 33.11 30.53 -15.75
N LEU A 390 33.35 29.92 -14.59
CA LEU A 390 32.43 28.99 -13.92
C LEU A 390 32.43 29.31 -12.42
N ASN A 391 31.25 29.32 -11.80
CA ASN A 391 31.12 29.48 -10.36
C ASN A 391 31.10 28.10 -9.67
N ASN A 392 32.13 27.83 -8.85
CA ASN A 392 32.27 26.59 -8.09
C ASN A 392 31.20 26.40 -6.98
N SER A 393 30.35 27.39 -6.71
CA SER A 393 29.18 27.21 -5.84
C SER A 393 28.02 26.46 -6.52
N PHE A 394 28.02 26.35 -7.85
CA PHE A 394 27.07 25.51 -8.57
C PHE A 394 27.47 24.05 -8.47
N THR A 395 26.49 23.21 -8.13
CA THR A 395 26.60 21.76 -8.16
C THR A 395 26.43 21.27 -9.59
N GLU A 396 27.47 20.66 -10.13
CA GLU A 396 27.43 19.97 -11.42
C GLU A 396 26.41 18.82 -11.38
N LEU A 397 25.49 18.80 -12.34
CA LEU A 397 24.48 17.75 -12.50
C LEU A 397 24.88 16.82 -13.64
N LEU A 398 25.10 17.39 -14.82
CA LEU A 398 25.39 16.70 -16.08
C LEU A 398 26.67 17.25 -16.73
N ARG A 399 27.40 16.38 -17.40
CA ARG A 399 28.63 16.67 -18.15
C ARG A 399 28.48 16.17 -19.58
N VAL A 400 28.92 16.95 -20.57
CA VAL A 400 29.18 16.42 -21.92
C VAL A 400 30.60 15.86 -21.94
N GLU A 401 30.79 14.70 -22.56
CA GLU A 401 32.10 14.05 -22.73
C GLU A 401 32.97 14.76 -23.79
N ASP A 402 34.16 14.21 -24.07
CA ASP A 402 35.13 14.78 -25.01
C ASP A 402 34.53 14.97 -26.42
N THR A 403 34.59 16.21 -26.93
CA THR A 403 34.08 16.59 -28.26
C THR A 403 35.18 16.79 -29.30
N GLY A 404 36.39 16.26 -29.10
CA GLY A 404 37.51 16.50 -30.02
C GLY A 404 38.85 15.94 -29.59
N SER A 405 39.83 16.83 -29.39
CA SER A 405 41.24 16.50 -29.06
C SER A 405 42.08 17.70 -28.53
N ASN A 406 41.47 18.88 -28.36
CA ASN A 406 42.09 20.05 -27.74
C ASN A 406 41.71 20.11 -26.24
N SER A 407 42.49 20.80 -25.40
CA SER A 407 42.25 20.94 -23.94
C SER A 407 40.87 21.49 -23.53
N TYR A 408 40.17 22.09 -24.48
CA TYR A 408 38.85 22.66 -24.29
C TYR A 408 37.73 21.77 -24.82
N ASP A 409 38.06 20.77 -25.64
CA ASP A 409 37.13 19.73 -26.07
C ASP A 409 36.89 18.71 -24.94
N ASP A 410 37.78 18.69 -23.93
CA ASP A 410 37.71 17.89 -22.69
C ASP A 410 36.28 17.82 -22.09
N PRO A 411 35.93 16.70 -21.39
CA PRO A 411 34.64 16.51 -20.74
C PRO A 411 34.31 17.66 -19.78
N ARG A 412 33.14 18.28 -19.93
CA ARG A 412 32.79 19.56 -19.28
C ARG A 412 31.32 19.67 -18.88
N MET A 413 31.08 20.36 -17.77
CA MET A 413 29.76 20.62 -17.21
C MET A 413 28.79 21.20 -18.27
N THR A 414 27.60 20.59 -18.40
CA THR A 414 26.55 21.02 -19.35
C THR A 414 25.20 21.29 -18.68
N ALA A 415 24.96 20.80 -17.46
CA ALA A 415 23.86 21.28 -16.62
C ALA A 415 24.25 21.29 -15.13
N HIS A 416 23.74 22.28 -14.40
CA HIS A 416 24.14 22.55 -13.01
C HIS A 416 23.12 23.39 -12.25
N TYR A 417 23.14 23.32 -10.93
CA TYR A 417 22.21 24.06 -10.06
C TYR A 417 22.88 24.64 -8.81
N TYR A 418 22.31 25.71 -8.25
CA TYR A 418 22.80 26.37 -7.04
C TYR A 418 21.63 26.78 -6.15
N ASN A 419 21.56 26.19 -4.95
CA ASN A 419 20.67 26.61 -3.87
C ASN A 419 21.39 27.75 -3.14
N ARG A 420 20.92 28.99 -3.30
CA ARG A 420 21.65 30.20 -2.89
C ARG A 420 21.48 30.52 -1.39
N PRO A 421 22.43 31.26 -0.78
CA PRO A 421 22.31 31.75 0.60
C PRO A 421 21.12 32.68 0.88
N ASP A 422 20.50 33.27 -0.16
CA ASP A 422 19.27 34.08 -0.06
C ASP A 422 17.98 33.23 -0.03
N GLY A 423 18.08 31.91 -0.16
CA GLY A 423 16.96 30.96 -0.14
C GLY A 423 16.42 30.59 -1.52
N GLY A 424 16.76 31.33 -2.57
CA GLY A 424 16.36 31.01 -3.94
C GLY A 424 17.26 29.98 -4.60
N THR A 425 16.72 29.27 -5.60
CA THR A 425 17.45 28.28 -6.40
C THR A 425 17.68 28.79 -7.82
N SER A 426 18.77 28.36 -8.45
CA SER A 426 19.08 28.69 -9.84
C SER A 426 19.57 27.45 -10.59
N PHE A 427 18.91 27.12 -11.69
CA PHE A 427 19.27 26.02 -12.59
C PHE A 427 19.72 26.56 -13.95
N TYR A 428 20.81 26.01 -14.49
CA TYR A 428 21.24 26.28 -15.86
C TYR A 428 21.61 25.00 -16.61
N THR A 429 21.32 25.00 -17.91
CA THR A 429 21.83 24.02 -18.88
C THR A 429 22.39 24.74 -20.10
N SER A 430 23.51 24.28 -20.69
CA SER A 430 24.03 24.82 -21.95
C SER A 430 23.33 24.27 -23.20
N MET A 431 22.35 23.38 -23.04
CA MET A 431 21.55 22.80 -24.13
C MET A 431 20.35 23.69 -24.51
N GLY A 432 19.96 23.65 -25.78
CA GLY A 432 18.80 24.33 -26.39
C GLY A 432 19.13 25.30 -27.54
N HIS A 433 20.17 25.07 -28.36
CA HIS A 433 20.42 25.93 -29.55
C HIS A 433 19.31 25.78 -30.60
N ALA A 434 18.97 24.53 -30.92
CA ALA A 434 18.13 24.19 -32.05
C ALA A 434 16.64 24.10 -31.69
N LYS A 435 15.76 24.48 -32.62
CA LYS A 435 14.29 24.34 -32.47
C LYS A 435 13.85 22.92 -32.10
N SER A 436 14.50 21.91 -32.68
CA SER A 436 14.24 20.49 -32.41
C SER A 436 14.51 20.07 -30.96
N LYS A 437 15.37 20.80 -30.23
CA LYS A 437 15.70 20.49 -28.83
C LYS A 437 14.52 20.71 -27.89
N TYR A 438 13.59 21.59 -28.25
CA TYR A 438 12.34 21.81 -27.52
C TYR A 438 11.23 20.78 -27.86
N SER A 439 11.60 19.73 -28.60
CA SER A 439 10.79 18.53 -28.88
C SER A 439 11.54 17.22 -28.56
N ASP A 440 12.65 17.32 -27.82
CA ASP A 440 13.54 16.22 -27.43
C ASP A 440 13.14 15.71 -26.02
N GLU A 441 12.90 14.41 -25.87
CA GLU A 441 12.25 13.85 -24.67
C GLU A 441 13.08 14.06 -23.40
N GLU A 442 14.38 13.76 -23.44
CA GLU A 442 15.29 13.98 -22.31
C GLU A 442 15.50 15.47 -21.99
N PHE A 443 15.53 16.38 -22.97
CA PHE A 443 15.63 17.82 -22.68
C PHE A 443 14.35 18.38 -22.06
N ILE A 444 13.18 17.96 -22.57
CA ILE A 444 11.88 18.31 -21.97
C ILE A 444 11.83 17.80 -20.53
N GLN A 445 12.24 16.56 -20.28
CA GLN A 445 12.26 15.97 -18.95
C GLN A 445 13.26 16.69 -18.02
N LEU A 446 14.44 17.09 -18.51
CA LEU A 446 15.41 17.88 -17.73
C LEU A 446 14.83 19.23 -17.29
N ILE A 447 14.15 19.94 -18.19
CA ILE A 447 13.53 21.23 -17.86
C ILE A 447 12.31 21.05 -16.95
N ALA A 448 11.49 20.02 -17.17
CA ALA A 448 10.37 19.67 -16.30
C ALA A 448 10.84 19.28 -14.88
N ASN A 449 11.97 18.58 -14.77
CA ASN A 449 12.59 18.27 -13.48
C ASN A 449 13.17 19.52 -12.81
N ALA A 450 13.70 20.47 -13.58
CA ALA A 450 14.21 21.75 -13.07
C ALA A 450 13.10 22.65 -12.51
N PHE A 451 11.91 22.68 -13.15
CA PHE A 451 10.72 23.29 -12.57
C PHE A 451 10.33 22.61 -11.26
N LYS A 452 10.17 21.28 -11.28
CA LYS A 452 9.76 20.51 -10.11
C LYS A 452 10.72 20.69 -8.92
N PHE A 453 12.03 20.63 -9.14
CA PHE A 453 13.06 20.82 -8.10
C PHE A 453 13.09 22.23 -7.48
N ILE A 454 12.37 23.20 -8.05
CA ILE A 454 12.28 24.58 -7.56
C ILE A 454 10.90 24.87 -6.93
N LEU A 455 9.89 24.05 -7.21
CA LEU A 455 8.51 24.22 -6.71
C LEU A 455 8.09 23.20 -5.63
N ASP A 456 8.80 22.06 -5.52
CA ASP A 456 8.71 21.07 -4.43
C ASP A 456 9.52 21.50 -3.17
#